data_AF-A0A7L9BYM0-F1
#
_entry.id   AF-A0A7L9BYM0-F1
#
_cell.length_a   1.000
_cell.length_b   1.000
_cell.length_c   1.000
_cell.angle_alpha   90.00
_cell.angle_beta   90.00
_cell.angle_gamma   90.00
#
_symmetry.space_group_name_H-M   'P 1'
#
loop_
_entity.id
_entity.type
_entity.pdbx_description
1 polymer ?
#
loop_
_entity_poly.entity_id
_entity_poly.type
_entity_poly.pdbx_seq_one_letter_code
_entity_poly.pdbx_strand_id
1 'polypeptide(L)'
;MPDVSPFATIPEALDELRAGRFIILVDDEDRENEGDLVCAAQLATPDMINFMIRQAAGKLCLTLTAETCERLHLYPQVSENTASHGTAFTVSVDAGPEFGVTSGVSAADRCRTIQRCMADDAKPSDLRRPGHISPLKAKAGGVLVRAGHTEASVDLAHLAGLKPAGLIIEILNKQGEIARLPELIELARELNLKICTIASLVEYRLQRERSVIRIESIPLQNEFGTWTLHAYESVLDSEPHVALCMGELGRHDGAGEPVRVEHPVLVRVHSQCLTGDVFGSYRCDCGEQLELAMRRIAEAGEGVVVYLRQEGRGIGLTNKLHAYRLQDEGLDTVEANEKLGFPADKRDYGIGAQILRDLGLHQVRILTNNPKKTSRLTIYGLEVVEQLPLRIKPRPGNEKYLRTKRTKLGHLLDEE
;
A
#
# COMPACT_ATOMS: atom_id res chain seq x y z
N MET A 1 -7.88 -28.87 14.14
CA MET A 1 -6.48 -28.43 14.12
C MET A 1 -6.52 -26.91 13.99
N PRO A 2 -5.68 -26.14 14.70
CA PRO A 2 -5.69 -24.69 14.51
C PRO A 2 -5.33 -24.42 13.05
N ASP A 3 -6.14 -23.60 12.39
CA ASP A 3 -6.06 -23.27 10.98
C ASP A 3 -4.73 -22.54 10.73
N VAL A 4 -3.73 -23.27 10.23
CA VAL A 4 -2.44 -22.68 9.89
C VAL A 4 -2.68 -21.88 8.62
N SER A 5 -2.55 -20.55 8.73
CA SER A 5 -2.64 -19.63 7.60
C SER A 5 -1.89 -20.19 6.38
N PRO A 6 -2.49 -20.25 5.19
CA PRO A 6 -1.82 -20.75 3.99
C PRO A 6 -0.70 -19.80 3.50
N PHE A 7 -0.59 -18.61 4.09
CA PHE A 7 0.35 -17.58 3.70
C PHE A 7 1.65 -17.66 4.52
N ALA A 8 2.77 -17.67 3.82
CA ALA A 8 4.09 -17.50 4.36
C ALA A 8 4.32 -16.05 4.80
N THR A 9 5.22 -15.89 5.77
CA THR A 9 5.73 -14.59 6.16
C THR A 9 6.61 -13.99 5.05
N ILE A 10 6.75 -12.66 5.03
CA ILE A 10 7.63 -12.01 4.05
C ILE A 10 9.09 -12.49 4.18
N PRO A 11 9.70 -12.63 5.38
CA PRO A 11 11.03 -13.23 5.51
C PRO A 11 11.17 -14.60 4.83
N GLU A 12 10.20 -15.50 4.99
CA GLU A 12 10.22 -16.81 4.31
C GLU A 12 10.17 -16.65 2.78
N ALA A 13 9.32 -15.75 2.26
CA ALA A 13 9.26 -15.47 0.83
C ALA A 13 10.58 -14.88 0.30
N LEU A 14 11.24 -14.01 1.07
CA LEU A 14 12.56 -13.46 0.71
C LEU A 14 13.64 -14.55 0.69
N ASP A 15 13.59 -15.52 1.60
CA ASP A 15 14.52 -16.65 1.65
C ASP A 15 14.35 -17.59 0.43
N GLU A 16 13.10 -17.85 0.01
CA GLU A 16 12.80 -18.57 -1.23
C GLU A 16 13.43 -17.88 -2.45
N LEU A 17 13.18 -16.57 -2.60
CA LEU A 17 13.71 -15.80 -3.73
C LEU A 17 15.24 -15.71 -3.71
N ARG A 18 15.86 -15.54 -2.54
CA ARG A 18 17.33 -15.53 -2.39
C ARG A 18 17.95 -16.86 -2.79
N ALA A 19 17.24 -17.95 -2.57
CA ALA A 19 17.65 -19.29 -2.98
C ALA A 19 17.33 -19.62 -4.45
N GLY A 20 16.80 -18.67 -5.23
CA GLY A 20 16.43 -18.87 -6.63
C GLY A 20 15.17 -19.71 -6.83
N ARG A 21 14.33 -19.85 -5.79
CA ARG A 21 13.06 -20.57 -5.84
C ARG A 21 11.90 -19.61 -6.17
N PHE A 22 10.76 -20.19 -6.51
CA PHE A 22 9.55 -19.45 -6.84
C PHE A 22 8.69 -19.22 -5.59
N ILE A 23 7.87 -18.18 -5.66
CA ILE A 23 6.74 -17.97 -4.75
C ILE A 23 5.49 -17.69 -5.58
N ILE A 24 4.32 -17.86 -4.97
CA ILE A 24 3.08 -17.30 -5.47
C ILE A 24 2.82 -15.99 -4.72
N LEU A 25 2.61 -14.93 -5.46
CA LEU A 25 2.23 -13.63 -4.92
C LEU A 25 0.77 -13.37 -5.29
N VAL A 26 -0.06 -13.07 -4.29
CA VAL A 26 -1.47 -12.74 -4.51
C VAL A 26 -1.76 -11.29 -4.12
N ASP A 27 -2.68 -10.67 -4.84
CA ASP A 27 -3.23 -9.37 -4.48
C ASP A 27 -4.50 -9.50 -3.62
N ASP A 28 -5.12 -8.35 -3.31
CA ASP A 28 -6.34 -8.28 -2.51
C ASP A 28 -7.54 -8.82 -3.30
N GLU A 29 -8.52 -9.42 -2.60
CA GLU A 29 -9.75 -9.96 -3.22
C GLU A 29 -10.53 -8.89 -4.00
N ASP A 30 -10.39 -7.62 -3.61
CA ASP A 30 -11.05 -6.47 -4.23
C ASP A 30 -10.27 -5.86 -5.43
N ARG A 31 -9.08 -6.38 -5.77
CA ARG A 31 -8.25 -5.88 -6.89
C ARG A 31 -8.43 -6.76 -8.14
N GLU A 32 -7.47 -7.63 -8.46
CA GLU A 32 -7.61 -8.60 -9.55
C GLU A 32 -8.10 -9.95 -8.98
N ASN A 33 -7.82 -10.22 -7.68
CA ASN A 33 -8.04 -11.49 -6.99
C ASN A 33 -7.30 -12.64 -7.71
N GLU A 34 -6.07 -12.35 -8.14
CA GLU A 34 -5.25 -13.22 -8.98
C GLU A 34 -3.93 -13.54 -8.28
N GLY A 35 -3.25 -14.58 -8.76
CA GLY A 35 -1.93 -14.98 -8.27
C GLY A 35 -0.92 -15.05 -9.40
N ASP A 36 0.23 -14.43 -9.17
CA ASP A 36 1.38 -14.52 -10.06
C ASP A 36 2.42 -15.49 -9.50
N LEU A 37 2.99 -16.32 -10.37
CA LEU A 37 4.21 -17.04 -10.06
C LEU A 37 5.40 -16.07 -10.22
N VAL A 38 6.16 -15.89 -9.14
CA VAL A 38 7.23 -14.89 -9.06
C VAL A 38 8.60 -15.55 -8.82
N CYS A 39 9.62 -15.07 -9.52
CA CYS A 39 11.02 -15.28 -9.15
C CYS A 39 11.87 -14.04 -9.40
N ALA A 40 13.04 -13.97 -8.77
CA ALA A 40 13.99 -12.89 -9.01
C ALA A 40 14.64 -13.03 -10.39
N ALA A 41 14.55 -11.99 -11.21
CA ALA A 41 15.05 -12.03 -12.59
C ALA A 41 16.57 -12.29 -12.64
N GLN A 42 17.32 -11.87 -11.61
CA GLN A 42 18.77 -12.09 -11.52
C GLN A 42 19.16 -13.56 -11.55
N LEU A 43 18.31 -14.41 -11.01
CA LEU A 43 18.58 -15.84 -10.86
C LEU A 43 17.88 -16.66 -11.96
N ALA A 44 17.28 -15.99 -12.95
CA ALA A 44 16.54 -16.66 -14.01
C ALA A 44 17.43 -17.59 -14.84
N THR A 45 16.92 -18.79 -15.07
CA THR A 45 17.51 -19.80 -15.96
C THR A 45 16.51 -20.21 -17.05
N PRO A 46 16.96 -20.83 -18.15
CA PRO A 46 16.06 -21.36 -19.17
C PRO A 46 15.04 -22.36 -18.60
N ASP A 47 15.46 -23.21 -17.65
CA ASP A 47 14.58 -24.19 -17.01
C ASP A 47 13.51 -23.51 -16.16
N MET A 48 13.87 -22.45 -15.43
CA MET A 48 12.90 -21.66 -14.67
C MET A 48 11.87 -20.99 -15.57
N ILE A 49 12.30 -20.41 -16.70
CA ILE A 49 11.38 -19.77 -17.65
C ILE A 49 10.44 -20.81 -18.27
N ASN A 50 10.96 -21.97 -18.67
CA ASN A 50 10.12 -23.06 -19.18
C ASN A 50 9.15 -23.58 -18.10
N PHE A 51 9.57 -23.67 -16.85
CA PHE A 51 8.71 -24.02 -15.73
C PHE A 51 7.58 -23.00 -15.57
N MET A 52 7.89 -21.71 -15.51
CA MET A 52 6.90 -20.64 -15.39
C MET A 52 5.84 -20.72 -16.50
N ILE A 53 6.27 -20.85 -17.76
CA ILE A 53 5.36 -20.94 -18.91
C ILE A 53 4.44 -22.17 -18.82
N ARG A 54 4.96 -23.31 -18.34
CA ARG A 54 4.17 -24.56 -18.26
C ARG A 54 3.23 -24.63 -17.08
N GLN A 55 3.63 -24.09 -15.93
CA GLN A 55 2.85 -24.20 -14.69
C GLN A 55 1.85 -23.07 -14.51
N ALA A 56 2.15 -21.87 -15.02
CA ALA A 56 1.26 -20.72 -14.89
C ALA A 56 0.47 -20.43 -16.17
N ALA A 57 1.08 -20.61 -17.34
CA ALA A 57 0.46 -20.42 -18.66
C ALA A 57 -0.09 -19.01 -18.98
N GLY A 58 0.11 -18.01 -18.11
CA GLY A 58 -0.18 -16.60 -18.37
C GLY A 58 0.86 -15.88 -19.24
N LYS A 59 0.95 -14.55 -19.08
CA LYS A 59 1.87 -13.72 -19.84
C LYS A 59 3.16 -13.46 -19.05
N LEU A 60 4.25 -14.12 -19.45
CA LEU A 60 5.56 -13.88 -18.86
C LEU A 60 6.01 -12.42 -19.04
N CYS A 61 6.21 -11.73 -17.93
CA CYS A 61 6.65 -10.34 -17.89
C CYS A 61 7.93 -10.17 -17.08
N LEU A 62 8.75 -9.19 -17.49
CA LEU A 62 9.96 -8.77 -16.77
C LEU A 62 9.68 -7.45 -16.05
N THR A 63 9.69 -7.44 -14.73
CA THR A 63 9.42 -6.23 -13.94
C THR A 63 10.73 -5.50 -13.65
N LEU A 64 10.77 -4.21 -13.93
CA LEU A 64 11.98 -3.39 -13.88
C LEU A 64 11.72 -2.08 -13.14
N THR A 65 12.77 -1.52 -12.54
CA THR A 65 12.74 -0.16 -11.98
C THR A 65 12.57 0.88 -13.09
N ALA A 66 11.99 2.03 -12.73
CA ALA A 66 11.90 3.18 -13.63
C ALA A 66 13.27 3.58 -14.21
N GLU A 67 14.31 3.59 -13.36
CA GLU A 67 15.71 3.85 -13.76
C GLU A 67 16.21 2.87 -14.83
N THR A 68 15.94 1.57 -14.67
CA THR A 68 16.35 0.57 -15.66
C THR A 68 15.60 0.74 -16.97
N CYS A 69 14.29 1.02 -16.92
CA CYS A 69 13.52 1.33 -18.12
C CYS A 69 14.04 2.58 -18.83
N GLU A 70 14.39 3.63 -18.09
CA GLU A 70 14.96 4.87 -18.64
C GLU A 70 16.33 4.61 -19.28
N ARG A 71 17.25 3.95 -18.58
CA ARG A 71 18.57 3.58 -19.10
C ARG A 71 18.51 2.77 -20.39
N LEU A 72 17.52 1.88 -20.52
CA LEU A 72 17.36 0.99 -21.67
C LEU A 72 16.39 1.53 -22.74
N HIS A 73 15.90 2.77 -22.61
CA HIS A 73 14.91 3.36 -23.51
C HIS A 73 13.68 2.44 -23.70
N LEU A 74 13.15 1.91 -22.61
CA LEU A 74 11.93 1.10 -22.57
C LEU A 74 10.73 2.02 -22.33
N TYR A 75 10.21 2.58 -23.42
CA TYR A 75 9.06 3.47 -23.40
C TYR A 75 7.73 2.71 -23.29
N PRO A 76 6.65 3.34 -22.81
CA PRO A 76 5.31 2.75 -22.84
C PRO A 76 4.96 2.20 -24.22
N GLN A 77 4.33 1.02 -24.28
CA GLN A 77 3.93 0.42 -25.56
C GLN A 77 2.78 1.16 -26.26
N VAL A 78 2.03 1.99 -25.52
CA VAL A 78 0.91 2.80 -26.00
C VAL A 78 1.04 4.22 -25.46
N SER A 79 0.52 5.20 -26.21
CA SER A 79 0.51 6.61 -25.79
C SER A 79 -0.49 6.88 -24.67
N GLU A 80 -1.61 6.16 -24.66
CA GLU A 80 -2.66 6.27 -23.64
C GLU A 80 -2.90 4.88 -23.04
N ASN A 81 -2.76 4.78 -21.71
CA ASN A 81 -2.98 3.52 -21.00
C ASN A 81 -4.43 3.46 -20.52
N THR A 82 -5.24 2.63 -21.17
CA THR A 82 -6.66 2.42 -20.86
C THR A 82 -6.91 1.14 -20.04
N ALA A 83 -5.87 0.45 -19.57
CA ALA A 83 -6.02 -0.73 -18.73
C ALA A 83 -6.62 -0.36 -17.37
N SER A 84 -7.58 -1.17 -16.88
CA SER A 84 -8.33 -0.92 -15.64
C SER A 84 -7.44 -0.63 -14.43
N HIS A 85 -6.28 -1.28 -14.34
CA HIS A 85 -5.32 -1.12 -13.24
C HIS A 85 -4.05 -0.35 -13.62
N GLY A 86 -4.04 0.29 -14.80
CA GLY A 86 -2.94 1.12 -15.28
C GLY A 86 -1.61 0.37 -15.42
N THR A 87 -1.65 -0.94 -15.70
CA THR A 87 -0.45 -1.80 -15.81
C THR A 87 0.52 -1.23 -16.84
N ALA A 88 1.74 -0.92 -16.40
CA ALA A 88 2.68 -0.09 -17.13
C ALA A 88 3.60 -0.89 -18.07
N PHE A 89 3.01 -1.54 -19.07
CA PHE A 89 3.76 -2.23 -20.12
C PHE A 89 4.62 -1.27 -20.93
N THR A 90 5.87 -1.67 -21.16
CA THR A 90 6.76 -1.02 -22.12
C THR A 90 6.73 -1.77 -23.45
N VAL A 91 7.36 -1.20 -24.48
CA VAL A 91 7.67 -1.91 -25.72
C VAL A 91 8.34 -3.26 -25.43
N SER A 92 7.93 -4.31 -26.14
CA SER A 92 8.52 -5.64 -25.99
C SER A 92 9.93 -5.69 -26.60
N VAL A 93 10.79 -6.55 -26.04
CA VAL A 93 12.20 -6.60 -26.40
C VAL A 93 12.72 -8.03 -26.53
N ASP A 94 13.74 -8.18 -27.37
CA ASP A 94 14.66 -9.32 -27.43
C ASP A 94 16.09 -8.80 -27.43
N ALA A 95 17.05 -9.54 -26.87
CA ALA A 95 18.45 -9.19 -27.08
C ALA A 95 18.86 -9.35 -28.54
N GLY A 96 19.92 -8.65 -28.94
CA GLY A 96 20.58 -8.81 -30.23
C GLY A 96 21.20 -10.21 -30.43
N PRO A 97 21.42 -10.64 -31.69
CA PRO A 97 22.07 -11.90 -32.01
C PRO A 97 23.49 -12.03 -31.45
N GLU A 98 24.18 -10.91 -31.22
CA GLU A 98 25.50 -10.83 -30.57
C GLU A 98 25.49 -11.37 -29.13
N PHE A 99 24.31 -11.42 -28.49
CA PHE A 99 24.11 -12.02 -27.17
C PHE A 99 23.61 -13.47 -27.26
N GLY A 100 23.57 -14.07 -28.46
CA GLY A 100 23.15 -15.45 -28.68
C GLY A 100 21.65 -15.65 -28.79
N VAL A 101 20.87 -14.58 -28.96
CA VAL A 101 19.41 -14.67 -29.18
C VAL A 101 19.11 -14.91 -30.65
N THR A 102 18.33 -15.97 -30.92
CA THR A 102 17.90 -16.31 -32.29
C THR A 102 16.52 -15.73 -32.60
N SER A 103 15.48 -16.56 -32.47
CA SER A 103 14.08 -16.17 -32.68
C SER A 103 13.51 -15.35 -31.53
N GLY A 104 14.07 -15.45 -30.31
CA GLY A 104 13.59 -14.72 -29.14
C GLY A 104 12.58 -15.50 -28.29
N VAL A 105 11.85 -16.44 -28.90
CA VAL A 105 10.70 -17.09 -28.25
C VAL A 105 11.08 -18.21 -27.28
N SER A 106 12.22 -18.88 -27.51
CA SER A 106 12.64 -20.03 -26.71
C SER A 106 12.93 -19.63 -25.26
N ALA A 107 12.81 -20.55 -24.31
CA ALA A 107 13.13 -20.28 -22.91
C ALA A 107 14.59 -19.79 -22.73
N ALA A 108 15.52 -20.35 -23.53
CA ALA A 108 16.91 -19.91 -23.55
C ALA A 108 17.09 -18.50 -24.12
N ASP A 109 16.41 -18.15 -25.21
CA ASP A 109 16.44 -16.80 -25.79
C ASP A 109 15.84 -15.77 -24.83
N ARG A 110 14.67 -16.08 -24.25
CA ARG A 110 14.02 -15.25 -23.22
C ARG A 110 14.95 -15.02 -22.03
N CYS A 111 15.63 -16.07 -21.56
CA CYS A 111 16.61 -15.99 -20.48
C CYS A 111 17.74 -15.00 -20.81
N ARG A 112 18.31 -15.10 -22.02
CA ARG A 112 19.37 -14.20 -22.49
C ARG A 112 18.90 -12.75 -22.59
N THR A 113 17.68 -12.52 -23.08
CA THR A 113 17.06 -11.19 -23.09
C THR A 113 16.93 -10.61 -21.68
N ILE A 114 16.42 -11.40 -20.73
CA ILE A 114 16.29 -10.98 -19.33
C ILE A 114 17.66 -10.65 -18.73
N GLN A 115 18.65 -11.53 -18.90
CA GLN A 115 20.02 -11.31 -18.44
C GLN A 115 20.64 -10.05 -19.04
N ARG A 116 20.37 -9.76 -20.33
CA ARG A 116 20.86 -8.54 -20.96
C ARG A 116 20.22 -7.29 -20.36
N CYS A 117 18.90 -7.26 -20.17
CA CYS A 117 18.22 -6.13 -19.51
C CYS A 117 18.80 -5.84 -18.11
N MET A 118 19.29 -6.88 -17.43
CA MET A 118 19.84 -6.78 -16.08
C MET A 118 21.33 -6.45 -16.00
N ALA A 119 22.05 -6.49 -17.11
CA ALA A 119 23.47 -6.21 -17.12
C ALA A 119 23.74 -4.71 -16.89
N ASP A 120 24.75 -4.41 -16.08
CA ASP A 120 25.09 -3.04 -15.69
C ASP A 120 25.62 -2.23 -16.89
N ASP A 121 26.23 -2.91 -17.84
CA ASP A 121 26.75 -2.33 -19.09
C ASP A 121 25.72 -2.35 -20.24
N ALA A 122 24.47 -2.73 -19.97
CA ALA A 122 23.42 -2.84 -20.99
C ALA A 122 23.05 -1.49 -21.59
N LYS A 123 23.02 -1.47 -22.92
CA LYS A 123 22.71 -0.30 -23.74
C LYS A 123 21.38 -0.50 -24.47
N PRO A 124 20.67 0.59 -24.81
CA PRO A 124 19.45 0.51 -25.60
C PRO A 124 19.61 -0.24 -26.95
N SER A 125 20.80 -0.18 -27.54
CA SER A 125 21.17 -0.82 -28.81
C SER A 125 21.28 -2.34 -28.72
N ASP A 126 21.46 -2.88 -27.51
CA ASP A 126 21.59 -4.32 -27.27
C ASP A 126 20.23 -5.03 -27.38
N LEU A 127 19.14 -4.26 -27.46
CA LEU A 127 17.76 -4.71 -27.46
C LEU A 127 17.07 -4.36 -28.78
N ARG A 128 16.49 -5.37 -29.41
CA ARG A 128 15.60 -5.24 -30.58
C ARG A 128 14.17 -5.05 -30.11
N ARG A 129 13.39 -4.27 -30.87
CA ARG A 129 11.97 -3.95 -30.62
C ARG A 129 11.18 -4.12 -31.93
N PRO A 130 10.03 -4.82 -31.95
CA PRO A 130 9.47 -5.62 -30.87
C PRO A 130 10.30 -6.89 -30.57
N GLY A 131 9.99 -7.56 -29.46
CA GLY A 131 10.51 -8.88 -29.12
C GLY A 131 9.53 -9.68 -28.25
N HIS A 132 10.02 -10.70 -27.54
CA HIS A 132 9.17 -11.70 -26.86
C HIS A 132 9.14 -11.56 -25.35
N ILE A 133 10.02 -10.77 -24.74
CA ILE A 133 9.88 -10.35 -23.35
C ILE A 133 9.04 -9.08 -23.31
N SER A 134 8.04 -9.05 -22.43
CA SER A 134 7.21 -7.87 -22.16
C SER A 134 7.65 -7.21 -20.84
N PRO A 135 8.45 -6.13 -20.88
CA PRO A 135 8.85 -5.47 -19.65
C PRO A 135 7.71 -4.63 -19.08
N LEU A 136 7.68 -4.53 -17.75
CA LEU A 136 6.76 -3.74 -16.95
C LEU A 136 7.56 -2.75 -16.11
N LYS A 137 7.19 -1.47 -16.17
CA LYS A 137 7.84 -0.42 -15.39
C LYS A 137 7.18 -0.27 -14.01
N ALA A 138 7.90 -0.62 -12.95
CA ALA A 138 7.46 -0.37 -11.59
C ALA A 138 7.48 1.14 -11.26
N LYS A 139 6.48 1.59 -10.49
CA LYS A 139 6.46 2.94 -9.91
C LYS A 139 7.62 3.11 -8.93
N ALA A 140 8.26 4.28 -8.95
CA ALA A 140 9.17 4.67 -7.88
C ALA A 140 8.40 4.66 -6.54
N GLY A 141 9.00 4.07 -5.50
CA GLY A 141 8.33 3.81 -4.22
C GLY A 141 7.70 2.42 -4.09
N GLY A 142 7.57 1.65 -5.18
CA GLY A 142 7.13 0.25 -5.15
C GLY A 142 5.70 0.08 -4.63
N VAL A 143 5.46 -0.98 -3.85
CA VAL A 143 4.11 -1.35 -3.38
C VAL A 143 3.45 -0.31 -2.50
N LEU A 144 4.25 0.58 -1.90
CA LEU A 144 3.73 1.69 -1.10
C LEU A 144 2.99 2.71 -1.99
N VAL A 145 3.44 2.90 -3.24
CA VAL A 145 2.81 3.81 -4.22
C VAL A 145 1.74 3.10 -5.05
N ARG A 146 1.99 1.86 -5.45
CA ARG A 146 1.03 1.02 -6.20
C ARG A 146 1.14 -0.43 -5.75
N ALA A 147 0.12 -0.91 -5.06
CA ALA A 147 0.01 -2.32 -4.62
C ALA A 147 -0.35 -3.24 -5.80
N GLY A 148 0.59 -3.48 -6.72
CA GLY A 148 0.43 -4.42 -7.83
C GLY A 148 1.61 -5.40 -7.95
N HIS A 149 1.41 -6.50 -8.67
CA HIS A 149 2.41 -7.56 -8.87
C HIS A 149 3.74 -7.04 -9.46
N THR A 150 3.66 -6.02 -10.32
CA THR A 150 4.83 -5.35 -10.90
C THR A 150 5.73 -4.74 -9.82
N GLU A 151 5.17 -3.88 -8.96
CA GLU A 151 5.91 -3.25 -7.88
C GLU A 151 6.37 -4.27 -6.83
N ALA A 152 5.50 -5.21 -6.47
CA ALA A 152 5.78 -6.19 -5.43
C ALA A 152 6.94 -7.12 -5.80
N SER A 153 7.02 -7.59 -7.04
CA SER A 153 8.14 -8.43 -7.50
C SER A 153 9.48 -7.69 -7.51
N VAL A 154 9.50 -6.40 -7.88
CA VAL A 154 10.70 -5.55 -7.81
C VAL A 154 11.13 -5.34 -6.35
N ASP A 155 10.19 -5.01 -5.47
CA ASP A 155 10.44 -4.79 -4.05
C ASP A 155 10.93 -6.05 -3.34
N LEU A 156 10.32 -7.20 -3.61
CA LEU A 156 10.74 -8.48 -3.03
C LEU A 156 12.16 -8.86 -3.48
N ALA A 157 12.49 -8.67 -4.76
CA ALA A 157 13.85 -8.90 -5.25
C ALA A 157 14.86 -7.98 -4.55
N HIS A 158 14.52 -6.70 -4.38
CA HIS A 158 15.36 -5.74 -3.68
C HIS A 158 15.57 -6.12 -2.20
N LEU A 159 14.48 -6.41 -1.47
CA LEU A 159 14.51 -6.82 -0.07
C LEU A 159 15.23 -8.16 0.16
N ALA A 160 15.26 -9.03 -0.86
CA ALA A 160 16.04 -10.27 -0.82
C ALA A 160 17.56 -10.05 -0.96
N GLY A 161 18.00 -8.81 -1.26
CA GLY A 161 19.40 -8.47 -1.53
C GLY A 161 19.82 -8.75 -2.97
N LEU A 162 18.86 -8.85 -3.89
CA LEU A 162 19.09 -9.09 -5.32
C LEU A 162 18.87 -7.79 -6.12
N LYS A 163 19.25 -7.80 -7.40
CA LYS A 163 18.92 -6.71 -8.33
C LYS A 163 17.40 -6.50 -8.35
N PRO A 164 16.92 -5.24 -8.33
CA PRO A 164 15.49 -4.90 -8.21
C PRO A 164 14.75 -5.18 -9.53
N ALA A 165 14.60 -6.45 -9.88
CA ALA A 165 13.94 -6.94 -11.08
C ALA A 165 13.35 -8.34 -10.83
N GLY A 166 12.11 -8.55 -11.27
CA GLY A 166 11.38 -9.81 -11.10
C GLY A 166 10.90 -10.38 -12.42
N LEU A 167 10.60 -11.67 -12.42
CA LEU A 167 9.76 -12.30 -13.44
C LEU A 167 8.43 -12.64 -12.80
N ILE A 168 7.35 -12.28 -13.49
CA ILE A 168 5.98 -12.59 -13.10
C ILE A 168 5.22 -13.23 -14.26
N ILE A 169 4.27 -14.08 -13.93
CA ILE A 169 3.35 -14.69 -14.89
C ILE A 169 2.06 -15.05 -14.15
N GLU A 170 0.92 -14.64 -14.69
CA GLU A 170 -0.39 -14.96 -14.12
C GLU A 170 -0.62 -16.47 -14.16
N ILE A 171 -1.16 -17.04 -13.08
CA ILE A 171 -1.44 -18.47 -12.99
C ILE A 171 -2.86 -18.75 -13.50
N LEU A 172 -2.97 -19.55 -14.55
CA LEU A 172 -4.23 -20.04 -15.09
C LEU A 172 -4.58 -21.41 -14.50
N ASN A 173 -5.87 -21.66 -14.32
CA ASN A 173 -6.37 -22.99 -13.98
C ASN A 173 -6.40 -23.91 -15.22
N LYS A 174 -6.81 -25.17 -15.02
CA LYS A 174 -6.82 -26.20 -16.06
C LYS A 174 -7.78 -25.89 -17.23
N GLN A 175 -8.74 -25.00 -17.01
CA GLN A 175 -9.70 -24.53 -17.99
C GLN A 175 -9.20 -23.31 -18.77
N GLY A 176 -8.05 -22.73 -18.37
CA GLY A 176 -7.49 -21.52 -18.96
C GLY A 176 -8.08 -20.22 -18.39
N GLU A 177 -8.85 -20.31 -17.31
CA GLU A 177 -9.33 -19.15 -16.55
C GLU A 177 -8.28 -18.75 -15.51
N ILE A 178 -8.36 -17.54 -14.96
CA ILE A 178 -7.44 -17.12 -13.90
C ILE A 178 -7.68 -17.95 -12.63
N ALA A 179 -6.62 -18.55 -12.10
CA ALA A 179 -6.69 -19.36 -10.88
C ALA A 179 -6.97 -18.47 -9.66
N ARG A 180 -7.93 -18.88 -8.84
CA ARG A 180 -8.30 -18.19 -7.59
C ARG A 180 -7.61 -18.82 -6.38
N LEU A 181 -7.66 -18.13 -5.24
CA LEU A 181 -6.93 -18.53 -4.03
C LEU A 181 -7.02 -20.03 -3.65
N PRO A 182 -8.19 -20.70 -3.70
CA PRO A 182 -8.24 -22.14 -3.41
C PRO A 182 -7.38 -22.98 -4.35
N GLU A 183 -7.41 -22.69 -5.65
CA GLU A 183 -6.62 -23.37 -6.68
C GLU A 183 -5.12 -23.05 -6.53
N LEU A 184 -4.79 -21.81 -6.16
CA LEU A 184 -3.42 -21.39 -5.87
C LEU A 184 -2.84 -22.13 -4.66
N ILE A 185 -3.65 -22.37 -3.62
CA ILE A 185 -3.26 -23.17 -2.44
C ILE A 185 -2.99 -24.62 -2.82
N GLU A 186 -3.81 -25.21 -3.69
CA GLU A 186 -3.58 -26.55 -4.21
C GLU A 186 -2.28 -26.62 -5.02
N LEU A 187 -2.09 -25.70 -5.96
CA LEU A 187 -0.87 -25.63 -6.76
C LEU A 187 0.38 -25.41 -5.91
N ALA A 188 0.32 -24.52 -4.92
CA ALA A 188 1.43 -24.27 -4.00
C ALA A 188 1.79 -25.54 -3.22
N ARG A 189 0.81 -26.34 -2.82
CA ARG A 189 1.07 -27.63 -2.14
C ARG A 189 1.69 -28.64 -3.09
N GLU A 190 1.18 -28.76 -4.31
CA GLU A 190 1.68 -29.69 -5.33
C GLU A 190 3.13 -29.39 -5.73
N LEU A 191 3.45 -28.10 -5.90
CA LEU A 191 4.76 -27.63 -6.35
C LEU A 191 5.70 -27.23 -5.20
N ASN A 192 5.26 -27.39 -3.94
CA ASN A 192 5.98 -26.97 -2.73
C ASN A 192 6.44 -25.50 -2.78
N LEU A 193 5.51 -24.61 -3.14
CA LEU A 193 5.72 -23.17 -3.21
C LEU A 193 5.14 -22.47 -1.98
N LYS A 194 5.73 -21.32 -1.64
CA LYS A 194 5.18 -20.43 -0.62
C LYS A 194 4.24 -19.42 -1.26
N ILE A 195 3.15 -19.10 -0.58
CA ILE A 195 2.22 -18.03 -0.98
C ILE A 195 2.43 -16.84 -0.06
N CYS A 196 2.52 -15.63 -0.60
CA CYS A 196 2.49 -14.40 0.20
C CYS A 196 1.56 -13.36 -0.44
N THR A 197 1.16 -12.35 0.32
CA THR A 197 0.24 -11.31 -0.16
C THR A 197 0.97 -9.99 -0.33
N ILE A 198 0.53 -9.19 -1.32
CA ILE A 198 1.01 -7.81 -1.48
C ILE A 198 0.71 -6.98 -0.21
N ALA A 199 -0.44 -7.22 0.44
CA ALA A 199 -0.80 -6.55 1.69
C ALA A 199 0.23 -6.80 2.80
N SER A 200 0.68 -8.05 2.98
CA SER A 200 1.74 -8.40 3.94
C SER A 200 3.07 -7.75 3.57
N LEU A 201 3.37 -7.59 2.28
CA LEU A 201 4.59 -6.91 1.83
C LEU A 201 4.55 -5.40 2.13
N VAL A 202 3.41 -4.75 1.87
CA VAL A 202 3.19 -3.34 2.23
C VAL A 202 3.38 -3.13 3.74
N GLU A 203 2.76 -3.98 4.55
CA GLU A 203 2.90 -3.96 6.01
C GLU A 203 4.36 -4.16 6.44
N TYR A 204 5.04 -5.16 5.86
CA TYR A 204 6.44 -5.47 6.15
C TYR A 204 7.38 -4.30 5.88
N ARG A 205 7.18 -3.59 4.75
CA ARG A 205 7.96 -2.40 4.38
C ARG A 205 7.64 -1.22 5.30
N LEU A 206 6.38 -0.90 5.54
CA LEU A 206 5.97 0.23 6.41
C LEU A 206 6.45 0.09 7.87
N GLN A 207 6.64 -1.13 8.36
CA GLN A 207 7.24 -1.39 9.68
C GLN A 207 8.74 -1.04 9.75
N ARG A 208 9.47 -1.23 8.64
CA ARG A 208 10.95 -1.22 8.60
C ARG A 208 11.54 0.01 7.93
N GLU A 209 10.82 0.57 6.97
CA GLU A 209 11.25 1.71 6.19
C GLU A 209 10.62 2.99 6.74
N ARG A 210 11.42 4.05 6.82
CA ARG A 210 10.93 5.39 7.13
C ARG A 210 10.42 6.01 5.83
N SER A 211 9.10 6.10 5.70
CA SER A 211 8.42 6.71 4.54
C SER A 211 7.89 8.12 4.84
N VAL A 212 8.04 8.61 6.08
CA VAL A 212 7.70 9.98 6.47
C VAL A 212 8.92 10.76 6.95
N ILE A 213 9.01 12.01 6.52
CA ILE A 213 10.10 12.93 6.88
C ILE A 213 9.47 14.18 7.49
N ARG A 214 9.89 14.54 8.71
CA ARG A 214 9.47 15.80 9.34
C ARG A 214 10.14 16.97 8.61
N ILE A 215 9.34 17.89 8.08
CA ILE A 215 9.80 19.02 7.27
C ILE A 215 10.04 20.25 8.16
N GLU A 216 9.09 20.56 9.02
CA GLU A 216 9.05 21.84 9.75
C GLU A 216 8.26 21.69 11.05
N SER A 217 8.55 22.52 12.04
CA SER A 217 7.82 22.56 13.32
C SER A 217 7.58 24.01 13.76
N ILE A 218 6.31 24.38 13.94
CA ILE A 218 5.94 25.74 14.31
C ILE A 218 4.99 25.77 15.51
N PRO A 219 5.01 26.84 16.33
CA PRO A 219 3.96 27.05 17.31
C PRO A 219 2.64 27.39 16.60
N LEU A 220 1.53 26.82 17.09
CA LEU A 220 0.18 27.11 16.64
C LEU A 220 -0.72 27.36 17.85
N GLN A 221 -1.50 28.45 17.80
CA GLN A 221 -2.49 28.76 18.83
C GLN A 221 -3.89 28.69 18.24
N ASN A 222 -4.81 28.08 19.00
CA ASN A 222 -6.24 28.08 18.70
C ASN A 222 -7.04 28.17 20.01
N GLU A 223 -8.36 28.08 19.92
CA GLU A 223 -9.26 28.18 21.08
C GLU A 223 -9.04 27.07 22.14
N PHE A 224 -8.40 25.95 21.77
CA PHE A 224 -8.12 24.83 22.66
C PHE A 224 -6.79 24.97 23.40
N GLY A 225 -5.89 25.85 22.94
CA GLY A 225 -4.61 26.09 23.61
C GLY A 225 -3.44 26.33 22.65
N THR A 226 -2.25 26.12 23.18
CA THR A 226 -0.99 26.24 22.42
C THR A 226 -0.50 24.85 22.03
N TRP A 227 -0.16 24.70 20.76
CA TRP A 227 0.28 23.47 20.13
C TRP A 227 1.62 23.68 19.44
N THR A 228 2.35 22.60 19.22
CA THR A 228 3.37 22.52 18.19
C THR A 228 2.80 21.78 16.99
N LEU A 229 2.78 22.44 15.82
CA LEU A 229 2.41 21.82 14.56
C LEU A 229 3.69 21.29 13.90
N HIS A 230 3.72 19.99 13.65
CA HIS A 230 4.76 19.33 12.87
C HIS A 230 4.23 18.97 11.49
N ALA A 231 4.93 19.35 10.43
CA ALA A 231 4.61 18.98 9.05
C ALA A 231 5.45 17.78 8.60
N TYR A 232 4.84 16.84 7.87
CA TYR A 232 5.46 15.60 7.40
C TYR A 232 5.25 15.40 5.91
N GLU A 233 6.34 15.20 5.18
CA GLU A 233 6.30 14.72 3.79
C GLU A 233 6.21 13.19 3.78
N SER A 234 5.50 12.64 2.80
CA SER A 234 5.37 11.22 2.55
C SER A 234 5.69 10.99 1.08
N VAL A 235 6.45 9.93 0.77
CA VAL A 235 6.71 9.54 -0.64
C VAL A 235 5.42 9.15 -1.40
N LEU A 236 4.31 9.00 -0.69
CA LEU A 236 3.01 8.57 -1.22
C LEU A 236 2.08 9.73 -1.53
N ASP A 237 2.34 10.91 -0.96
CA ASP A 237 1.39 12.02 -0.92
C ASP A 237 2.03 13.28 -1.50
N SER A 238 1.32 13.98 -2.38
CA SER A 238 1.81 15.22 -3.00
C SER A 238 1.82 16.42 -2.04
N GLU A 239 1.25 16.25 -0.85
CA GLU A 239 0.93 17.31 0.09
C GLU A 239 1.21 16.84 1.52
N PRO A 240 1.81 17.67 2.37
CA PRO A 240 2.27 17.24 3.68
C PRO A 240 1.11 16.90 4.61
N HIS A 241 1.29 15.87 5.43
CA HIS A 241 0.45 15.62 6.61
C HIS A 241 0.91 16.50 7.77
N VAL A 242 0.04 16.66 8.79
CA VAL A 242 0.40 17.44 9.97
C VAL A 242 0.06 16.71 11.26
N ALA A 243 0.83 16.98 12.31
CA ALA A 243 0.52 16.56 13.66
C ALA A 243 0.51 17.77 14.59
N LEU A 244 -0.57 17.97 15.33
CA LEU A 244 -0.66 18.94 16.41
C LEU A 244 -0.31 18.25 17.72
N CYS A 245 0.74 18.72 18.39
CA CYS A 245 1.19 18.21 19.67
C CYS A 245 0.92 19.24 20.76
N MET A 246 0.29 18.81 21.85
CA MET A 246 0.20 19.57 23.08
C MET A 246 1.13 18.97 24.12
N GLY A 247 1.78 19.82 24.91
CA GLY A 247 2.84 19.42 25.84
C GLY A 247 4.20 19.29 25.14
N GLU A 248 5.17 18.72 25.84
CA GLU A 248 6.54 18.61 25.35
C GLU A 248 6.81 17.30 24.60
N LEU A 249 6.06 17.08 23.51
CA LEU A 249 6.16 15.93 22.63
C LEU A 249 6.94 16.25 21.34
N GLY A 250 7.35 15.24 20.58
CA GLY A 250 7.98 15.45 19.28
C GLY A 250 9.39 16.04 19.35
N ARG A 251 10.10 15.91 20.47
CA ARG A 251 11.50 16.35 20.57
C ARG A 251 12.44 15.34 19.91
N HIS A 252 13.51 15.83 19.29
CA HIS A 252 14.63 15.00 18.84
C HIS A 252 15.86 15.28 19.71
N ASP A 253 16.70 14.27 19.91
CA ASP A 253 17.96 14.40 20.64
C ASP A 253 19.06 15.02 19.77
N GLY A 254 20.28 15.15 20.32
CA GLY A 254 21.43 15.72 19.60
C GLY A 254 21.91 14.90 18.40
N ALA A 255 21.46 13.65 18.25
CA ALA A 255 21.73 12.79 17.10
C ALA A 255 20.60 12.86 16.05
N GLY A 256 19.51 13.59 16.32
CA GLY A 256 18.35 13.69 15.44
C GLY A 256 17.34 12.55 15.61
N GLU A 257 17.48 11.74 16.64
CA GLU A 257 16.57 10.63 16.94
C GLU A 257 15.40 11.10 17.84
N PRO A 258 14.18 10.55 17.66
CA PRO A 258 13.05 10.88 18.52
C PRO A 258 13.33 10.61 20.01
N VAL A 259 13.12 11.62 20.85
CA VAL A 259 13.15 11.45 22.31
C VAL A 259 11.93 10.64 22.72
N ARG A 260 12.18 9.46 23.25
CA ARG A 260 11.12 8.52 23.65
C ARG A 260 10.28 9.09 24.80
N VAL A 261 8.96 8.96 24.66
CA VAL A 261 7.99 9.27 25.73
C VAL A 261 7.69 7.97 26.47
N GLU A 262 7.94 7.93 27.79
CA GLU A 262 7.91 6.70 28.60
C GLU A 262 6.53 6.33 29.16
N HIS A 263 5.49 7.11 28.85
CA HIS A 263 4.13 6.88 29.32
C HIS A 263 3.10 6.96 28.18
N PRO A 264 1.90 6.38 28.34
CA PRO A 264 0.88 6.42 27.31
C PRO A 264 0.35 7.83 27.02
N VAL A 265 0.36 8.23 25.74
CA VAL A 265 -0.09 9.55 25.30
C VAL A 265 -1.49 9.48 24.68
N LEU A 266 -2.33 10.50 24.93
CA LEU A 266 -3.65 10.61 24.31
C LEU A 266 -3.52 11.02 22.84
N VAL A 267 -4.04 10.20 21.93
CA VAL A 267 -3.85 10.36 20.49
C VAL A 267 -5.16 10.32 19.71
N ARG A 268 -5.28 11.20 18.71
CA ARG A 268 -6.30 11.12 17.66
C ARG A 268 -5.63 11.04 16.29
N VAL A 269 -5.88 9.94 15.57
CA VAL A 269 -5.55 9.85 14.12
C VAL A 269 -6.79 10.19 13.30
N HIS A 270 -6.83 11.43 12.81
CA HIS A 270 -7.91 12.02 12.03
C HIS A 270 -7.63 11.95 10.53
N SER A 271 -8.64 11.58 9.75
CA SER A 271 -8.56 11.62 8.29
C SER A 271 -9.27 12.90 7.82
N GLN A 272 -8.60 13.66 6.96
CA GLN A 272 -9.11 14.90 6.38
C GLN A 272 -10.53 14.74 5.84
N CYS A 273 -11.37 15.73 6.17
CA CYS A 273 -12.70 15.88 5.63
C CYS A 273 -12.97 17.36 5.39
N LEU A 274 -12.63 17.91 4.22
CA LEU A 274 -12.81 19.31 3.88
C LEU A 274 -14.24 19.80 4.17
N THR A 275 -15.24 19.03 3.75
CA THR A 275 -16.64 19.37 3.96
C THR A 275 -17.03 19.42 5.44
N GLY A 276 -16.48 18.54 6.27
CA GLY A 276 -16.81 18.46 7.70
C GLY A 276 -15.96 19.39 8.56
N ASP A 277 -14.64 19.32 8.38
CA ASP A 277 -13.63 19.99 9.20
C ASP A 277 -13.58 21.50 8.92
N VAL A 278 -13.78 21.93 7.67
CA VAL A 278 -13.66 23.34 7.26
C VAL A 278 -15.02 23.99 7.07
N PHE A 279 -15.95 23.33 6.39
CA PHE A 279 -17.26 23.92 6.06
C PHE A 279 -18.39 23.55 7.04
N GLY A 280 -18.11 22.74 8.07
CA GLY A 280 -19.11 22.40 9.11
C GLY A 280 -20.29 21.57 8.60
N SER A 281 -20.08 20.70 7.61
CA SER A 281 -21.16 19.89 7.03
C SER A 281 -21.80 18.93 8.03
N TYR A 282 -23.12 19.01 8.18
CA TYR A 282 -23.93 18.06 8.96
C TYR A 282 -24.20 16.72 8.25
N ARG A 283 -23.65 16.48 7.06
CA ARG A 283 -23.73 15.16 6.40
C ARG A 283 -22.79 14.13 7.05
N CYS A 284 -21.81 14.60 7.81
CA CYS A 284 -20.88 13.76 8.57
C CYS A 284 -20.65 14.35 9.96
N ASP A 285 -19.92 13.62 10.79
CA ASP A 285 -19.55 14.02 12.15
C ASP A 285 -18.07 14.43 12.25
N CYS A 286 -17.34 14.56 11.13
CA CYS A 286 -15.88 14.71 11.15
C CYS A 286 -15.39 15.98 11.86
N GLY A 287 -16.00 17.14 11.58
CA GLY A 287 -15.60 18.40 12.22
C GLY A 287 -15.83 18.38 13.73
N GLU A 288 -17.02 17.96 14.16
CA GLU A 288 -17.36 17.79 15.58
C GLU A 288 -16.42 16.78 16.27
N GLN A 289 -16.02 15.71 15.56
CA GLN A 289 -15.05 14.75 16.09
C GLN A 289 -13.64 15.34 16.27
N LEU A 290 -13.19 16.18 15.33
CA LEU A 290 -11.89 16.83 15.40
C LEU A 290 -11.84 17.84 16.56
N GLU A 291 -12.89 18.65 16.69
CA GLU A 291 -13.05 19.62 17.76
C GLU A 291 -13.04 18.95 19.15
N LEU A 292 -13.84 17.89 19.31
CA LEU A 292 -13.89 17.14 20.57
C LEU A 292 -12.55 16.46 20.90
N ALA A 293 -11.81 15.98 19.89
CA ALA A 293 -10.49 15.43 20.10
C ALA A 293 -9.50 16.49 20.62
N MET A 294 -9.46 17.66 19.98
CA MET A 294 -8.60 18.77 20.40
C MET A 294 -8.94 19.23 21.81
N ARG A 295 -10.24 19.36 22.13
CA ARG A 295 -10.70 19.71 23.48
C ARG A 295 -10.25 18.71 24.54
N ARG A 296 -10.45 17.40 24.31
CA ARG A 296 -10.04 16.36 25.28
C ARG A 296 -8.53 16.30 25.48
N ILE A 297 -7.76 16.50 24.42
CA ILE A 297 -6.30 16.57 24.51
C ILE A 297 -5.87 17.82 25.30
N ALA A 298 -6.52 18.95 25.06
CA ALA A 298 -6.28 20.17 25.83
C ALA A 298 -6.60 20.01 27.32
N GLU A 299 -7.73 19.38 27.66
CA GLU A 299 -8.12 19.06 29.04
C GLU A 299 -7.11 18.12 29.72
N ALA A 300 -6.50 17.20 28.98
CA ALA A 300 -5.45 16.32 29.47
C ALA A 300 -4.08 17.01 29.63
N GLY A 301 -3.87 18.16 28.96
CA GLY A 301 -2.62 18.94 28.98
C GLY A 301 -1.48 18.38 28.12
N GLU A 302 -1.64 17.17 27.58
CA GLU A 302 -0.64 16.51 26.72
C GLU A 302 -1.33 15.56 25.75
N GLY A 303 -0.93 15.57 24.47
CA GLY A 303 -1.46 14.66 23.47
C GLY A 303 -1.21 15.07 22.03
N VAL A 304 -1.63 14.22 21.09
CA VAL A 304 -1.37 14.39 19.65
C VAL A 304 -2.63 14.25 18.81
N VAL A 305 -2.87 15.19 17.90
CA VAL A 305 -3.80 15.02 16.78
C VAL A 305 -2.98 14.87 15.50
N VAL A 306 -2.97 13.67 14.92
CA VAL A 306 -2.44 13.44 13.57
C VAL A 306 -3.55 13.70 12.57
N TYR A 307 -3.32 14.61 11.62
CA TYR A 307 -4.24 14.95 10.54
C TYR A 307 -3.69 14.43 9.21
N LEU A 308 -4.17 13.26 8.80
CA LEU A 308 -3.80 12.62 7.54
C LEU A 308 -4.65 13.20 6.41
N ARG A 309 -4.03 13.58 5.29
CA ARG A 309 -4.70 14.17 4.12
C ARG A 309 -5.38 13.11 3.23
N GLN A 310 -6.15 12.24 3.88
CA GLN A 310 -6.87 11.12 3.28
C GLN A 310 -8.36 11.43 3.11
N GLU A 311 -8.66 12.37 2.20
CA GLU A 311 -10.03 12.77 1.91
C GLU A 311 -10.88 11.61 1.36
N GLY A 312 -12.17 11.58 1.73
CA GLY A 312 -13.11 10.60 1.22
C GLY A 312 -12.81 9.15 1.62
N ARG A 313 -11.98 8.91 2.66
CA ARG A 313 -11.39 7.59 2.99
C ARG A 313 -10.31 7.14 2.01
N GLY A 314 -9.54 8.09 1.48
CA GLY A 314 -8.42 7.83 0.57
C GLY A 314 -8.79 7.80 -0.91
N ILE A 315 -10.05 8.08 -1.28
CA ILE A 315 -10.49 8.20 -2.69
C ILE A 315 -10.39 9.63 -3.22
N GLY A 316 -10.11 10.61 -2.35
CA GLY A 316 -10.01 12.02 -2.72
C GLY A 316 -11.35 12.76 -2.75
N LEU A 317 -11.28 14.09 -2.83
CA LEU A 317 -12.46 14.97 -2.76
C LEU A 317 -13.42 14.75 -3.93
N THR A 318 -12.92 14.66 -5.15
CA THR A 318 -13.74 14.51 -6.36
C THR A 318 -14.61 13.26 -6.28
N ASN A 319 -14.02 12.12 -5.94
CA ASN A 319 -14.75 10.85 -5.83
C ASN A 319 -15.72 10.84 -4.65
N LYS A 320 -15.37 11.50 -3.54
CA LYS A 320 -16.31 11.71 -2.43
C LYS A 320 -17.55 12.49 -2.86
N LEU A 321 -17.40 13.54 -3.67
CA LEU A 321 -18.53 14.33 -4.18
C LEU A 321 -19.40 13.51 -5.14
N HIS A 322 -18.78 12.66 -5.98
CA HIS A 322 -19.53 11.68 -6.79
C HIS A 322 -20.29 10.69 -5.91
N ALA A 323 -19.68 10.18 -4.84
CA ALA A 323 -20.33 9.28 -3.89
C ALA A 323 -21.51 9.95 -3.17
N TYR A 324 -21.41 11.25 -2.85
CA TYR A 324 -22.52 12.01 -2.28
C TYR A 324 -23.71 12.12 -3.24
N ARG A 325 -23.47 12.35 -4.53
CA ARG A 325 -24.55 12.36 -5.53
C ARG A 325 -25.28 11.02 -5.58
N LEU A 326 -24.53 9.92 -5.61
CA LEU A 326 -25.08 8.57 -5.59
C LEU A 326 -25.85 8.28 -4.29
N GLN A 327 -25.39 8.79 -3.15
CA GLN A 327 -26.11 8.67 -1.88
C GLN A 327 -27.42 9.46 -1.87
N ASP A 328 -27.44 10.64 -2.48
CA ASP A 328 -28.64 11.44 -2.67
C ASP A 328 -29.67 10.73 -3.58
N GLU A 329 -29.20 9.82 -4.46
CA GLU A 329 -30.02 8.92 -5.28
C GLU A 329 -30.46 7.63 -4.55
N GLY A 330 -30.09 7.47 -3.27
CA GLY A 330 -30.59 6.41 -2.39
C GLY A 330 -29.55 5.42 -1.88
N LEU A 331 -28.37 5.34 -2.52
CA LEU A 331 -27.28 4.44 -2.11
C LEU A 331 -26.75 4.83 -0.72
N ASP A 332 -26.10 3.89 -0.03
CA ASP A 332 -25.29 4.22 1.13
C ASP A 332 -23.81 4.47 0.78
N THR A 333 -23.00 4.82 1.77
CA THR A 333 -21.59 5.16 1.54
C THR A 333 -20.75 4.00 1.02
N VAL A 334 -21.07 2.76 1.38
CA VAL A 334 -20.35 1.57 0.91
C VAL A 334 -20.73 1.31 -0.55
N GLU A 335 -22.03 1.25 -0.82
CA GLU A 335 -22.56 0.97 -2.17
C GLU A 335 -22.17 2.06 -3.17
N ALA A 336 -22.14 3.32 -2.74
CA ALA A 336 -21.70 4.43 -3.59
C ALA A 336 -20.21 4.33 -3.94
N ASN A 337 -19.36 3.86 -3.02
CA ASN A 337 -17.93 3.67 -3.30
C ASN A 337 -17.70 2.47 -4.23
N GLU A 338 -18.37 1.34 -3.97
CA GLU A 338 -18.31 0.15 -4.82
C GLU A 338 -18.77 0.47 -6.25
N LYS A 339 -19.87 1.22 -6.40
CA LYS A 339 -20.37 1.66 -7.71
C LYS A 339 -19.41 2.59 -8.46
N LEU A 340 -18.55 3.30 -7.73
CA LEU A 340 -17.48 4.14 -8.31
C LEU A 340 -16.17 3.36 -8.54
N GLY A 341 -16.15 2.05 -8.26
CA GLY A 341 -14.97 1.19 -8.42
C GLY A 341 -13.92 1.36 -7.32
N PHE A 342 -14.32 1.81 -6.12
CA PHE A 342 -13.41 1.98 -4.98
C PHE A 342 -13.76 1.06 -3.81
N PRO A 343 -12.76 0.57 -3.05
CA PRO A 343 -13.01 -0.17 -1.82
C PRO A 343 -13.69 0.71 -0.77
N ALA A 344 -14.41 0.08 0.16
CA ALA A 344 -15.16 0.77 1.21
C ALA A 344 -14.28 1.63 2.16
N ASP A 345 -12.99 1.31 2.27
CA ASP A 345 -11.99 2.06 3.05
C ASP A 345 -10.57 1.84 2.48
N LYS A 346 -9.95 2.89 1.91
CA LYS A 346 -8.59 2.85 1.35
C LYS A 346 -7.56 3.55 2.25
N ARG A 347 -7.89 3.81 3.52
CA ARG A 347 -7.00 4.58 4.40
C ARG A 347 -5.76 3.78 4.76
N ASP A 348 -4.60 4.43 4.62
CA ASP A 348 -3.33 3.93 5.11
C ASP A 348 -3.08 4.44 6.54
N TYR A 349 -2.86 3.51 7.46
CA TYR A 349 -2.58 3.80 8.87
C TYR A 349 -1.07 3.74 9.20
N GLY A 350 -0.23 3.26 8.28
CA GLY A 350 1.22 3.18 8.45
C GLY A 350 1.87 4.56 8.54
N ILE A 351 1.43 5.49 7.70
CA ILE A 351 1.89 6.89 7.75
C ILE A 351 1.57 7.53 9.11
N GLY A 352 0.33 7.37 9.61
CA GLY A 352 -0.05 7.87 10.92
C GLY A 352 0.77 7.25 12.05
N ALA A 353 1.06 5.94 11.96
CA ALA A 353 1.90 5.26 12.94
C ALA A 353 3.36 5.74 12.91
N GLN A 354 3.93 5.94 11.72
CA GLN A 354 5.29 6.48 11.58
C GLN A 354 5.41 7.91 12.11
N ILE A 355 4.41 8.76 11.87
CA ILE A 355 4.36 10.11 12.46
C ILE A 355 4.37 10.02 13.99
N LEU A 356 3.57 9.14 14.59
CA LEU A 356 3.57 8.96 16.04
C LEU A 356 4.91 8.45 16.58
N ARG A 357 5.56 7.51 15.88
CA ARG A 357 6.92 7.05 16.25
C ARG A 357 7.96 8.16 16.15
N ASP A 358 7.90 8.97 15.10
CA ASP A 358 8.76 10.15 14.93
C ASP A 358 8.54 11.19 16.05
N LEU A 359 7.32 11.27 16.58
CA LEU A 359 7.01 12.10 17.74
C LEU A 359 7.52 11.52 19.08
N GLY A 360 8.14 10.33 19.07
CA GLY A 360 8.68 9.64 20.24
C GLY A 360 7.66 8.73 20.95
N LEU A 361 6.46 8.54 20.38
CA LEU A 361 5.39 7.76 21.00
C LEU A 361 5.56 6.27 20.69
N HIS A 362 5.31 5.45 21.71
CA HIS A 362 5.27 3.99 21.58
C HIS A 362 4.07 3.37 22.30
N GLN A 363 3.55 4.01 23.35
CA GLN A 363 2.29 3.67 24.01
C GLN A 363 1.26 4.77 23.78
N VAL A 364 0.05 4.41 23.34
CA VAL A 364 -1.00 5.37 22.99
C VAL A 364 -2.36 4.99 23.56
N ARG A 365 -3.08 6.01 24.03
CA ARG A 365 -4.51 5.96 24.36
C ARG A 365 -5.26 6.60 23.19
N ILE A 366 -5.96 5.80 22.38
CA ILE A 366 -6.49 6.28 21.10
C ILE A 366 -7.96 6.70 21.17
N LEU A 367 -8.24 7.91 20.69
CA LEU A 367 -9.59 8.47 20.53
C LEU A 367 -10.23 7.97 19.20
N THR A 368 -10.95 6.84 19.25
CA THR A 368 -11.61 6.26 18.07
C THR A 368 -12.81 5.37 18.42
N ASN A 369 -13.82 5.39 17.55
CA ASN A 369 -14.94 4.44 17.60
C ASN A 369 -14.73 3.23 16.68
N ASN A 370 -13.65 3.21 15.90
CA ASN A 370 -13.38 2.13 14.94
C ASN A 370 -12.38 1.13 15.54
N PRO A 371 -12.79 -0.11 15.86
CA PRO A 371 -11.90 -1.14 16.39
C PRO A 371 -10.83 -1.58 15.39
N LYS A 372 -11.05 -1.47 14.07
CA LYS A 372 -10.01 -1.77 13.06
C LYS A 372 -8.83 -0.80 13.11
N LYS A 373 -9.00 0.41 13.67
CA LYS A 373 -7.89 1.37 13.82
C LYS A 373 -6.91 0.95 14.90
N THR A 374 -7.36 0.24 15.94
CA THR A 374 -6.48 -0.15 17.06
C THR A 374 -5.55 -1.29 16.63
N SER A 375 -6.08 -2.34 15.98
CA SER A 375 -5.28 -3.47 15.50
C SER A 375 -4.21 -3.06 14.49
N ARG A 376 -4.51 -2.10 13.59
CA ARG A 376 -3.54 -1.62 12.60
C ARG A 376 -2.41 -0.78 13.18
N LEU A 377 -2.61 -0.05 14.28
CA LEU A 377 -1.50 0.69 14.91
C LEU A 377 -0.52 -0.24 15.64
N THR A 378 -1.04 -1.29 16.29
CA THR A 378 -0.22 -2.35 16.91
C THR A 378 0.72 -3.01 15.91
N ILE A 379 0.20 -3.29 14.71
CA ILE A 379 0.98 -3.81 13.58
C ILE A 379 2.18 -2.91 13.24
N TYR A 380 2.06 -1.59 13.38
CA TYR A 380 3.12 -0.62 13.04
C TYR A 380 4.01 -0.25 14.24
N GLY A 381 4.02 -1.08 15.28
CA GLY A 381 4.94 -0.95 16.42
C GLY A 381 4.48 0.04 17.49
N LEU A 382 3.19 0.38 17.55
CA LEU A 382 2.59 1.21 18.60
C LEU A 382 1.70 0.36 19.51
N GLU A 383 1.98 0.34 20.80
CA GLU A 383 1.12 -0.31 21.78
C GLU A 383 -0.12 0.56 22.07
N VAL A 384 -1.30 0.07 21.70
CA VAL A 384 -2.58 0.71 22.05
C VAL A 384 -3.02 0.23 23.43
N VAL A 385 -2.74 1.02 24.47
CA VAL A 385 -3.04 0.65 25.86
C VAL A 385 -4.51 0.86 26.23
N GLU A 386 -5.19 1.79 25.55
CA GLU A 386 -6.58 2.12 25.81
C GLU A 386 -7.26 2.64 24.54
N GLN A 387 -8.49 2.21 24.28
CA GLN A 387 -9.35 2.79 23.25
C GLN A 387 -10.45 3.62 23.92
N LEU A 388 -10.43 4.94 23.67
CA LEU A 388 -11.38 5.89 24.21
C LEU A 388 -12.40 6.28 23.13
N PRO A 389 -13.72 6.17 23.39
CA PRO A 389 -14.73 6.51 22.41
C PRO A 389 -14.81 8.03 22.22
N LEU A 390 -15.13 8.43 20.99
CA LEU A 390 -15.33 9.82 20.60
C LEU A 390 -16.72 9.96 19.97
N ARG A 391 -17.72 10.13 20.84
CA ARG A 391 -19.14 10.12 20.49
C ARG A 391 -19.65 11.52 20.26
N ILE A 392 -20.25 11.74 19.11
CA ILE A 392 -20.95 12.98 18.74
C ILE A 392 -22.44 12.67 18.74
N LYS A 393 -23.23 13.58 19.32
CA LYS A 393 -24.68 13.44 19.31
C LYS A 393 -25.19 13.46 17.85
N PRO A 394 -25.96 12.44 17.41
CA PRO A 394 -26.50 12.41 16.06
C PRO A 394 -27.34 13.66 15.74
N ARG A 395 -27.35 14.03 14.45
CA ARG A 395 -28.21 15.07 13.88
C ARG A 395 -29.04 14.45 12.76
N PRO A 396 -30.23 15.02 12.43
CA PRO A 396 -31.06 14.47 11.35
C PRO A 396 -30.31 14.26 10.01
N GLY A 397 -29.32 15.12 9.72
CA GLY A 397 -28.51 15.04 8.50
C GLY A 397 -27.44 13.93 8.44
N ASN A 398 -27.07 13.30 9.58
CA ASN A 398 -26.02 12.28 9.64
C ASN A 398 -26.47 10.92 10.20
N GLU A 399 -27.74 10.75 10.57
CA GLU A 399 -28.26 9.47 11.11
C GLU A 399 -28.02 8.27 10.19
N LYS A 400 -28.35 8.39 8.89
CA LYS A 400 -28.13 7.30 7.90
C LYS A 400 -26.63 6.95 7.81
N TYR A 401 -25.77 7.96 7.87
CA TYR A 401 -24.32 7.81 7.80
C TYR A 401 -23.75 7.11 9.05
N LEU A 402 -24.15 7.54 10.25
CA LEU A 402 -23.74 6.92 11.51
C LEU A 402 -24.24 5.47 11.63
N ARG A 403 -25.48 5.20 11.20
CA ARG A 403 -26.03 3.85 11.15
C ARG A 403 -25.19 2.94 10.24
N THR A 404 -24.79 3.42 9.07
CA THR A 404 -23.94 2.67 8.13
C THR A 404 -22.55 2.38 8.73
N LYS A 405 -21.95 3.35 9.44
CA LYS A 405 -20.69 3.14 10.18
C LYS A 405 -20.79 2.00 11.20
N ARG A 406 -21.91 1.93 11.90
CA ARG A 406 -22.16 0.87 12.89
C ARG A 406 -22.38 -0.48 12.20
N THR A 407 -23.37 -0.56 11.31
CA THR A 407 -23.88 -1.83 10.77
C THR A 407 -22.96 -2.46 9.74
N LYS A 408 -22.33 -1.67 8.86
CA LYS A 408 -21.49 -2.17 7.77
C LYS A 408 -19.99 -2.06 8.05
N LEU A 409 -19.57 -1.17 8.95
CA LEU A 409 -18.14 -0.87 9.18
C LEU A 409 -17.66 -1.21 10.60
N GLY A 410 -18.54 -1.71 11.47
CA GLY A 410 -18.19 -2.22 12.80
C GLY A 410 -17.80 -1.14 13.80
N HIS A 411 -18.21 0.11 13.61
CA HIS A 411 -17.94 1.18 14.58
C HIS A 411 -18.76 0.99 15.86
N LEU A 412 -18.12 1.17 17.03
CA LEU A 412 -18.73 1.16 18.35
C LEU A 412 -19.44 2.49 18.61
N LEU A 413 -20.72 2.57 18.24
CA LEU A 413 -21.60 3.73 18.45
C LEU A 413 -22.85 3.26 19.23
N ASP A 414 -23.26 4.03 20.24
CA ASP A 414 -24.44 3.71 21.06
C ASP A 414 -25.74 4.02 20.29
N GLU A 415 -26.85 3.43 20.75
CA GLU A 415 -28.19 3.85 20.36
C GLU A 415 -28.56 5.05 21.23
N GLU A 416 -29.04 6.14 20.59
CA GLU A 416 -29.53 7.41 21.17
C GLU A 416 -28.59 8.62 21.09
#